data_AF-A0A944YSK7-F1
#
_entry.id   AF-A0A944YSK7-F1
#
_cell.length_a   1.000
_cell.length_b   1.000
_cell.length_c   1.000
_cell.angle_alpha   90.00
_cell.angle_beta   90.00
_cell.angle_gamma   90.00
#
_symmetry.space_group_name_H-M   'P 1'
#
loop_
_entity.id
_entity.type
_entity.pdbx_description
1 polymer ?
#
loop_
_entity_poly.entity_id
_entity_poly.type
_entity_poly.pdbx_seq_one_letter_code
_entity_poly.pdbx_strand_id
1 'polypeptide(L)'
;MREVVLSIPTLEAEQNLEIDVRINGKKRTLKYRVEIVHWQGSEPSSEEKVTVIRHAIDDYDKNWELIQIGSPDEEKISLMFKKKSVAK
;
A
#
# COMPACT_ATOMS: atom_id res chain seq x y z
N MET A 1 18.87 -14.29 -5.30
CA MET A 1 17.47 -14.01 -5.69
C MET A 1 17.50 -13.34 -7.06
N ARG A 2 16.55 -13.60 -7.97
CA ARG A 2 16.43 -12.82 -9.21
C ARG A 2 15.17 -11.98 -9.09
N GLU A 3 15.33 -10.67 -9.00
CA GLU A 3 14.25 -9.72 -8.79
C GLU A 3 14.23 -8.68 -9.91
N VAL A 4 13.02 -8.22 -10.25
CA VAL A 4 12.81 -7.06 -11.12
C VAL A 4 12.33 -5.95 -10.20
N VAL A 5 13.18 -4.95 -9.98
CA VAL A 5 12.87 -3.79 -9.15
C VAL A 5 12.32 -2.69 -10.04
N LEU A 6 11.12 -2.22 -9.71
CA LEU A 6 10.50 -1.07 -10.35
C LEU A 6 10.44 0.05 -9.32
N SER A 7 11.26 1.08 -9.50
CA SER A 7 11.18 2.28 -8.68
C SER A 7 9.96 3.08 -9.12
N ILE A 8 9.04 3.27 -8.18
CA ILE A 8 7.85 4.07 -8.37
C ILE A 8 8.13 5.42 -7.71
N PRO A 9 8.03 6.55 -8.42
CA PRO A 9 8.29 7.85 -7.82
C PRO A 9 7.35 8.04 -6.61
N THR A 10 7.90 8.52 -5.50
CA THR A 10 7.12 8.99 -4.37
C THR A 10 6.25 10.14 -4.85
N LEU A 11 4.94 9.94 -4.83
CA LEU A 11 3.97 10.94 -5.23
C LEU A 11 3.19 11.30 -3.97
N GLU A 12 2.99 12.61 -3.76
CA GLU A 12 2.45 13.14 -2.50
C GLU A 12 0.97 12.83 -2.24
N ALA A 13 0.36 11.99 -3.08
CA ALA A 13 -1.07 11.71 -3.13
C ALA A 13 -1.35 10.20 -3.28
N GLU A 14 -2.61 9.82 -3.05
CA GLU A 14 -3.13 8.47 -3.28
C GLU A 14 -2.87 8.00 -4.72
N GLN A 15 -2.55 6.72 -4.86
CA GLN A 15 -2.14 6.17 -6.15
C GLN A 15 -2.74 4.81 -6.43
N ASN A 16 -3.14 4.62 -7.68
CA ASN A 16 -3.52 3.32 -8.22
C ASN A 16 -2.51 2.92 -9.29
N LEU A 17 -1.85 1.78 -9.11
CA LEU A 17 -0.84 1.29 -10.03
C LEU A 17 -1.25 -0.07 -10.60
N GLU A 18 -1.21 -0.18 -11.92
CA GLU A 18 -1.48 -1.43 -12.65
C GLU A 18 -0.26 -1.79 -13.49
N ILE A 19 0.29 -2.97 -13.23
CA ILE A 19 1.49 -3.48 -13.90
C ILE A 19 1.10 -4.75 -14.67
N ASP A 20 1.17 -4.66 -15.99
CA ASP A 20 1.01 -5.80 -16.88
C ASP A 20 2.37 -6.43 -17.18
N VAL A 21 2.62 -7.60 -16.59
CA VAL A 21 3.84 -8.37 -16.84
C VAL A 21 3.54 -9.58 -17.72
N ARG A 22 4.49 -9.96 -18.58
CA ARG A 22 4.43 -11.20 -19.37
C ARG A 22 5.61 -12.09 -18.99
N ILE A 23 5.31 -13.25 -18.41
CA ILE A 23 6.32 -14.23 -18.00
C ILE A 23 6.09 -15.50 -18.83
N ASN A 24 7.06 -15.88 -19.65
CA ASN A 24 6.98 -17.04 -20.55
C ASN A 24 5.71 -17.05 -21.42
N GLY A 25 5.38 -15.90 -22.02
CA GLY A 25 4.19 -15.73 -22.85
C GLY A 25 2.88 -15.55 -22.07
N LYS A 26 2.82 -15.86 -20.78
CA LYS A 26 1.62 -15.72 -19.94
C LYS A 26 1.52 -14.29 -19.38
N LYS A 27 0.43 -13.59 -19.69
CA LYS A 27 0.12 -12.27 -19.12
C LYS A 27 -0.31 -12.43 -17.66
N ARG A 28 0.20 -11.58 -16.79
CA ARG A 28 -0.28 -11.38 -15.42
C ARG A 28 -0.44 -9.88 -15.19
N THR A 29 -1.58 -9.50 -14.63
CA THR A 29 -1.85 -8.12 -14.22
C THR A 29 -1.72 -8.05 -12.71
N LEU A 30 -0.83 -7.20 -12.24
CA LEU A 30 -0.64 -6.90 -10.82
C LEU A 30 -1.24 -5.52 -10.56
N LYS A 31 -2.02 -5.40 -9.48
CA LYS A 31 -2.62 -4.12 -9.08
C LYS A 31 -2.14 -3.76 -7.68
N TYR A 32 -1.68 -2.53 -7.53
CA TYR A 32 -1.19 -1.96 -6.29
C TYR A 32 -1.92 -0.65 -6.01
N ARG A 33 -2.07 -0.33 -4.73
CA ARG A 33 -2.61 0.93 -4.25
C ARG A 33 -1.71 1.49 -3.17
N VAL A 34 -1.50 2.79 -3.20
CA VAL A 34 -0.88 3.53 -2.12
C VAL A 34 -1.95 4.41 -1.52
N GLU A 35 -2.24 4.18 -0.25
CA GLU A 35 -3.17 4.96 0.56
C GLU A 35 -2.37 5.85 1.50
N ILE A 36 -2.79 7.11 1.62
CA ILE A 36 -2.16 8.06 2.54
C ILE A 36 -3.08 8.25 3.73
N VAL A 37 -2.59 7.86 4.91
CA VAL A 37 -3.32 7.99 6.17
C VAL A 37 -2.76 9.17 6.95
N HIS A 38 -3.61 10.15 7.23
CA HIS A 38 -3.25 11.29 8.05
C HIS A 38 -3.43 10.98 9.53
N TRP A 39 -2.55 11.54 10.35
CA TRP A 39 -2.66 11.44 11.80
C TRP A 39 -3.85 12.24 12.31
N GLN A 40 -4.43 11.77 13.42
CA GLN A 40 -5.50 12.48 14.12
C GLN A 40 -4.92 13.16 15.36
N GLY A 41 -5.19 14.46 15.51
CA GLY A 41 -4.62 15.28 16.59
C GLY A 41 -3.31 15.98 16.20
N SER A 42 -2.89 16.96 17.02
CA SER A 42 -1.70 17.77 16.76
C SER A 42 -0.39 17.02 16.98
N GLU A 43 -0.32 16.15 17.99
CA GLU A 43 0.86 15.35 18.33
C GLU A 43 0.43 13.99 18.91
N PRO A 44 0.00 13.03 18.08
CA PRO A 44 -0.45 11.75 18.58
C PRO A 44 0.72 10.91 19.09
N SER A 45 0.49 10.25 20.21
CA SER A 45 1.36 9.23 20.77
C SER A 45 1.53 8.05 19.81
N SER A 46 2.57 7.23 20.04
CA SER A 46 2.81 6.02 19.25
C SER A 46 1.62 5.04 19.30
N GLU A 47 0.91 4.95 20.43
CA GLU A 47 -0.25 4.07 20.57
C GLU A 47 -1.44 4.55 19.74
N GLU A 48 -1.67 5.86 19.70
CA GLU A 48 -2.70 6.48 18.86
C GLU A 48 -2.38 6.27 17.37
N LYS A 49 -1.12 6.47 16.96
CA LYS A 49 -0.68 6.20 15.59
C LYS A 49 -0.92 4.74 15.18
N VAL A 50 -0.56 3.78 16.05
CA VAL A 50 -0.82 2.34 15.81
C VAL A 50 -2.32 2.06 15.69
N THR A 51 -3.14 2.72 16.51
CA THR A 51 -4.59 2.56 16.47
C THR A 51 -5.18 3.07 15.15
N VAL A 52 -4.75 4.25 14.68
CA VAL A 52 -5.14 4.80 13.39
C VAL A 52 -4.75 3.86 12.24
N ILE A 53 -3.52 3.34 12.25
CA ILE A 53 -3.06 2.37 11.24
C ILE A 53 -3.91 1.11 11.26
N ARG A 54 -4.20 0.56 12.45
CA ARG A 54 -5.01 -0.65 12.59
C ARG A 54 -6.41 -0.46 12.00
N HIS A 55 -7.08 0.64 12.34
CA HIS A 55 -8.40 0.96 11.78
C HIS A 55 -8.33 1.11 10.25
N ALA A 56 -7.33 1.82 9.72
CA ALA A 56 -7.16 1.99 8.29
C ALA A 56 -6.97 0.65 7.54
N ILE A 57 -6.31 -0.34 8.17
CA ILE A 57 -6.13 -1.68 7.60
C ILE A 57 -7.41 -2.51 7.71
N ASP A 58 -8.06 -2.51 8.87
CA ASP A 58 -9.24 -3.33 9.17
C ASP A 58 -10.46 -2.90 8.34
N ASP A 59 -10.60 -1.60 8.09
CA ASP A 59 -11.69 -1.02 7.29
C ASP A 59 -11.44 -1.14 5.78
N TYR A 60 -10.26 -1.58 5.35
CA TYR A 60 -9.90 -1.65 3.93
C TYR A 60 -10.54 -2.84 3.21
N ASP A 61 -10.64 -2.77 1.88
CA ASP A 61 -11.24 -3.82 1.05
C ASP A 61 -10.48 -5.15 1.22
N LYS A 62 -11.20 -6.20 1.66
CA LYS A 62 -10.68 -7.55 1.94
C LYS A 62 -10.07 -8.24 0.72
N ASN A 63 -10.34 -7.77 -0.50
CA ASN A 63 -9.70 -8.24 -1.73
C ASN A 63 -8.29 -7.69 -1.92
N TRP A 64 -7.86 -6.79 -1.06
CA TRP A 64 -6.53 -6.23 -1.03
C TRP A 64 -5.78 -6.75 0.19
N GLU A 65 -4.46 -6.80 0.07
CA GLU A 65 -3.54 -7.27 1.08
C GLU A 65 -2.51 -6.18 1.34
N LEU A 66 -2.32 -5.79 2.59
CA LEU A 66 -1.26 -4.88 2.98
C LEU A 66 0.09 -5.57 2.75
N ILE A 67 0.96 -4.93 1.97
CA ILE A 67 2.29 -5.46 1.65
C ILE A 67 3.44 -4.60 2.18
N GLN A 68 3.19 -3.32 2.47
CA GLN A 68 4.20 -2.42 3.01
C GLN A 68 3.54 -1.28 3.80
N ILE A 69 4.15 -0.96 4.94
CA ILE A 69 3.90 0.27 5.68
C ILE A 69 5.12 1.17 5.42
N GLY A 70 4.88 2.39 4.95
CA GLY A 70 5.93 3.38 4.71
C GLY A 70 6.45 3.99 6.00
N SER A 71 7.46 4.85 5.87
CA SER A 71 7.93 5.63 7.00
C SER A 71 6.88 6.67 7.41
N PRO A 72 6.58 6.81 8.71
CA PRO A 72 5.73 7.87 9.20
C PRO A 72 6.45 9.22 9.12
N ASP A 73 5.74 10.24 8.65
CA ASP A 73 6.14 11.65 8.76
C ASP A 73 5.36 12.32 9.91
N GLU A 74 5.54 13.63 10.09
CA GLU A 74 4.84 14.41 11.12
C GLU A 74 3.33 14.47 10.91
N GLU A 75 2.85 14.36 9.67
CA GLU A 75 1.44 14.52 9.32
C GLU A 75 0.74 13.25 8.84
N LYS A 76 1.51 12.30 8.27
CA LYS A 76 0.94 11.18 7.51
C LYS A 76 1.83 9.94 7.51
N ILE A 77 1.25 8.83 7.07
CA ILE A 77 1.95 7.58 6.75
C ILE A 77 1.33 6.96 5.49
N SER A 78 2.15 6.32 4.66
CA SER A 78 1.67 5.60 3.49
C SER A 78 1.47 4.11 3.78
N LEU A 79 0.38 3.54 3.30
CA LEU A 79 0.12 2.11 3.31
C LEU A 79 0.04 1.60 1.86
N MET A 80 0.82 0.58 1.52
CA MET A 80 0.77 -0.04 0.21
C MET A 80 0.02 -1.36 0.27
N PHE A 81 -0.98 -1.47 -0.60
CA PHE A 81 -1.81 -2.64 -0.76
C PHE A 81 -1.59 -3.27 -2.13
N LYS A 82 -1.67 -4.59 -2.19
CA LYS A 82 -1.69 -5.37 -3.42
C LYS A 82 -3.04 -6.07 -3.55
N LYS A 83 -3.63 -6.03 -4.74
CA LYS A 83 -4.85 -6.79 -5.00
C LYS A 83 -4.54 -8.29 -4.96
N LYS A 84 -5.30 -9.05 -4.17
CA LYS A 84 -5.21 -10.49 -4.12
C LYS A 84 -5.48 -11.05 -5.51
N SER A 85 -4.56 -11.89 -5.97
CA SER A 85 -4.78 -12.66 -7.19
C SER A 85 -5.90 -13.65 -6.92
N VAL A 86 -7.02 -13.55 -7.64
CA VAL A 86 -7.99 -14.64 -7.68
C VAL A 86 -7.28 -15.80 -8.38
N ALA A 87 -6.89 -16.82 -7.63
CA ALA A 87 -6.47 -18.08 -8.23
C ALA A 87 -7.66 -18.58 -9.06
N LYS A 88 -7.48 -18.63 -10.38
CA LYS A 88 -8.47 -19.15 -11.31
C LYS A 88 -8.06 -20.54 -11.76
#